data_AF-A0A402B897-F1
#
_entry.id   AF-A0A402B897-F1
#
_cell.length_a   1.000
_cell.length_b   1.000
_cell.length_c   1.000
_cell.angle_alpha   90.00
_cell.angle_beta   90.00
_cell.angle_gamma   90.00
#
_symmetry.space_group_name_H-M   'P 1'
#
loop_
_entity.id
_entity.type
_entity.pdbx_description
1 polymer ?
#
loop_
_entity_poly.entity_id
_entity_poly.type
_entity_poly.pdbx_seq_one_letter_code
_entity_poly.pdbx_strand_id
1 'polypeptide(L)'
;MIDSKQTSNILLGVILDVSSSMQRNWNNHDSRKVPPVEIIRELLNKRIFEFQNDMHDSEKRDDTEIFCLGMGFKTFMHMNNEDISYQREHGMGPNTKRLPVHHLVCDLLALADIVPDRDKLVDLQEQLNKRWQYYAKDIMEHSTITESVGENLRSHIQQEMYQSAIRRLRRGWQYKLSQIEQQNSLPDWLAKYAQNYAVGRERKIAKVSFQDSQSYVNDVIKDTKNNFEQNASTYIHIIQNCLENFIEEYTHLTLKALTLGFGNSELVETLDAETAMVLVAQVQSELALEVKKNINLIMAKHLAHLEISKLSIGAHINNQKARNLTERCIAKHGWDIIQPLIETTIYTIFLEKFEKQIEQDFPYWIQLASMREVTRPIRQITNILPLIQTEHSTADKIMFGGTPFALALDKAAIRFIDPQYQENAKVLIIISDGEFFQSSSVVATADLLKKRGVKIISCIVANHDLRTRFIKQSPKNWPEGATQMLEIASDQDNLLLPPHIELTDEKLCIQVNHSSIINDVLSTFLN
;
A
#
# COMPACT_ATOMS: atom_id res chain seq x y z
N MET A 1 -21.72 39.86 -46.70
CA MET A 1 -22.08 39.37 -45.35
C MET A 1 -22.02 37.86 -45.44
N ILE A 2 -20.90 37.28 -45.02
CA ILE A 2 -20.73 35.83 -44.90
C ILE A 2 -20.78 35.56 -43.41
N ASP A 3 -21.62 34.59 -43.05
CA ASP A 3 -22.01 34.25 -41.69
C ASP A 3 -20.83 34.11 -40.73
N SER A 4 -21.05 34.69 -39.55
CA SER A 4 -20.27 34.48 -38.34
C SER A 4 -20.07 32.98 -38.11
N LYS A 5 -18.80 32.57 -37.94
CA LYS A 5 -18.40 31.27 -37.39
C LYS A 5 -19.25 30.92 -36.18
N GLN A 6 -20.22 30.04 -36.37
CA GLN A 6 -20.91 29.36 -35.29
C GLN A 6 -19.86 28.44 -34.67
N THR A 7 -19.34 28.80 -33.49
CA THR A 7 -18.50 27.91 -32.68
C THR A 7 -19.38 26.75 -32.24
N SER A 8 -19.45 25.69 -33.04
CA SER A 8 -20.24 24.50 -32.74
C SER A 8 -19.53 23.73 -31.62
N ASN A 9 -20.25 23.47 -30.53
CA ASN A 9 -19.80 22.61 -29.44
C ASN A 9 -19.33 21.27 -30.00
N ILE A 10 -18.22 20.73 -29.47
CA ILE A 10 -17.65 19.47 -29.94
C ILE A 10 -18.01 18.37 -28.93
N LEU A 11 -18.54 17.25 -29.42
CA LEU A 11 -18.61 16.00 -28.66
C LEU A 11 -17.51 15.06 -29.17
N LEU A 12 -16.53 14.80 -28.30
CA LEU A 12 -15.41 13.91 -28.57
C LEU A 12 -15.62 12.57 -27.86
N GLY A 13 -15.70 11.50 -28.63
CA GLY A 13 -15.65 10.13 -28.12
C GLY A 13 -14.24 9.56 -28.27
N VAL A 14 -13.72 8.92 -27.21
CA VAL A 14 -12.48 8.14 -27.28
C VAL A 14 -12.78 6.69 -26.92
N ILE A 15 -12.45 5.76 -27.80
CA ILE A 15 -12.43 4.32 -27.49
C ILE A 15 -10.96 3.92 -27.35
N LEU A 16 -10.61 3.41 -26.18
CA LEU A 16 -9.27 2.92 -25.87
C LEU A 16 -9.32 1.41 -25.68
N ASP A 17 -8.54 0.70 -26.47
CA ASP A 17 -8.23 -0.69 -26.23
C ASP A 17 -7.26 -0.81 -25.06
N VAL A 18 -7.57 -1.74 -24.17
CA VAL A 18 -6.72 -2.11 -23.04
C VAL A 18 -6.53 -3.61 -23.16
N SER A 19 -5.66 -4.03 -24.08
CA SER A 19 -5.34 -5.43 -24.36
C SER A 19 -4.00 -5.82 -23.70
N SER A 20 -3.78 -7.11 -23.49
CA SER A 20 -2.53 -7.62 -22.90
C SER A 20 -1.32 -7.41 -23.83
N SER A 21 -1.54 -7.34 -25.14
CA SER A 21 -0.53 -6.98 -26.14
C SER A 21 -0.03 -5.54 -25.98
N MET A 22 -0.88 -4.61 -25.53
CA MET A 22 -0.52 -3.22 -25.22
C MET A 22 0.30 -3.05 -23.92
N GLN A 23 0.61 -4.14 -23.21
CA GLN A 23 1.53 -4.13 -22.06
C GLN A 23 3.02 -4.31 -22.47
N ARG A 24 3.30 -4.69 -23.72
CA ARG A 24 4.69 -4.89 -24.18
C ARG A 24 5.39 -3.55 -24.37
N ASN A 25 6.57 -3.40 -23.78
CA ASN A 25 7.34 -2.15 -23.80
C ASN A 25 7.54 -1.56 -25.21
N TRP A 26 7.23 -0.27 -25.37
CA TRP A 26 7.76 0.52 -26.48
C TRP A 26 9.25 0.79 -26.26
N ASN A 27 10.02 0.83 -27.35
CA ASN A 27 11.40 1.32 -27.31
C ASN A 27 11.38 2.86 -27.38
N ASN A 28 11.31 3.54 -26.25
CA ASN A 28 11.31 5.01 -26.18
C ASN A 28 12.72 5.61 -26.15
N HIS A 29 12.84 6.89 -26.53
CA HIS A 29 14.10 7.65 -26.54
C HIS A 29 14.69 7.89 -25.15
N ASP A 30 13.87 7.90 -24.09
CA ASP A 30 14.28 8.20 -22.71
C ASP A 30 14.92 7.02 -21.97
N SER A 31 15.29 5.94 -22.67
CA SER A 31 15.81 4.68 -22.10
C SER A 31 14.87 3.97 -21.09
N ARG A 32 13.70 4.54 -20.80
CA ARG A 32 12.63 3.93 -20.00
C ARG A 32 11.80 3.00 -20.89
N LYS A 33 11.76 1.72 -20.51
CA LYS A 33 10.89 0.70 -21.11
C LYS A 33 9.52 0.80 -20.45
N VAL A 34 8.60 1.52 -21.09
CA VAL A 34 7.26 1.78 -20.57
C VAL A 34 6.22 1.16 -21.52
N PRO A 35 5.17 0.49 -21.02
CA PRO A 35 4.07 -0.04 -21.82
C PRO A 35 3.30 1.04 -22.62
N PRO A 36 2.86 0.75 -23.87
CA PRO A 36 2.02 1.63 -24.69
C PRO A 36 0.81 2.20 -23.96
N VAL A 37 0.12 1.38 -23.16
CA VAL A 37 -1.05 1.82 -22.39
C VAL A 37 -0.72 2.90 -21.36
N GLU A 38 0.44 2.82 -20.69
CA GLU A 38 0.87 3.81 -19.71
C GLU A 38 1.24 5.13 -20.40
N ILE A 39 1.84 5.04 -21.58
CA ILE A 39 2.21 6.20 -22.41
C ILE A 39 0.96 6.92 -22.92
N ILE A 40 -0.03 6.18 -23.42
CA ILE A 40 -1.32 6.74 -23.86
C ILE A 40 -2.02 7.42 -22.69
N ARG A 41 -2.03 6.77 -21.52
CA ARG A 41 -2.59 7.33 -20.28
C ARG A 41 -1.93 8.66 -19.89
N GLU A 42 -0.60 8.67 -19.78
CA GLU A 42 0.16 9.87 -19.40
C GLU A 42 -0.08 11.02 -20.37
N LEU A 43 -0.16 10.70 -21.66
CA LEU A 43 -0.37 11.68 -22.71
C LEU A 43 -1.79 12.27 -22.69
N LEU A 44 -2.81 11.42 -22.50
CA LEU A 44 -4.18 11.89 -22.31
C LEU A 44 -4.28 12.79 -21.07
N ASN A 45 -3.74 12.34 -19.93
CA ASN A 45 -3.71 13.13 -18.69
C ASN A 45 -3.03 14.50 -18.90
N LYS A 46 -1.85 14.50 -19.54
CA LYS A 46 -1.11 15.72 -19.84
C LYS A 46 -1.91 16.68 -20.73
N ARG A 47 -2.54 16.17 -21.80
CA ARG A 47 -3.32 17.01 -22.71
C ARG A 47 -4.54 17.61 -22.04
N ILE A 48 -5.33 16.82 -21.35
CA ILE A 48 -6.49 17.35 -20.61
C ILE A 48 -6.07 18.42 -19.59
N PHE A 49 -4.93 18.22 -18.92
CA PHE A 49 -4.38 19.23 -18.01
C PHE A 49 -3.91 20.51 -18.73
N GLU A 50 -3.22 20.39 -19.86
CA GLU A 50 -2.85 21.54 -20.70
C GLU A 50 -4.11 22.32 -21.14
N PHE A 51 -5.16 21.63 -21.59
CA PHE A 51 -6.44 22.26 -21.95
C PHE A 51 -7.10 22.99 -20.79
N GLN A 52 -7.07 22.41 -19.58
CA GLN A 52 -7.61 23.07 -18.39
C GLN A 52 -6.87 24.37 -18.05
N ASN A 53 -5.55 24.40 -18.24
CA ASN A 53 -4.73 25.57 -17.93
C ASN A 53 -4.84 26.65 -19.00
N ASP A 54 -4.84 26.29 -20.30
CA ASP A 54 -4.95 27.25 -21.41
C ASP A 54 -6.35 27.92 -21.46
N MET A 55 -7.38 27.26 -20.92
CA MET A 55 -8.73 27.81 -20.75
C MET A 55 -8.85 28.86 -19.63
N HIS A 56 -7.92 28.93 -18.67
CA HIS A 56 -7.95 29.95 -17.63
C HIS A 56 -7.55 31.36 -18.13
N ASP A 57 -6.85 31.42 -19.28
CA ASP A 57 -6.33 32.67 -19.86
C ASP A 57 -7.15 33.20 -21.05
N SER A 58 -8.23 32.53 -21.47
CA SER A 58 -9.06 32.99 -22.59
C SER A 58 -10.56 33.04 -22.25
N GLU A 59 -11.19 34.21 -22.47
CA GLU A 59 -12.66 34.42 -22.36
C GLU A 59 -13.48 33.64 -23.41
N LYS A 60 -12.88 32.67 -24.13
CA LYS A 60 -13.57 31.90 -25.15
C LYS A 60 -14.13 30.61 -24.57
N ARG A 61 -15.46 30.52 -24.62
CA ARG A 61 -16.23 29.30 -24.35
C ARG A 61 -15.94 28.27 -25.45
N ASP A 62 -15.07 27.31 -25.16
CA ASP A 62 -15.09 26.04 -25.90
C ASP A 62 -15.77 24.98 -25.03
N ASP A 63 -17.04 24.72 -25.33
CA ASP A 63 -17.87 23.70 -24.69
C ASP A 63 -17.57 22.33 -25.35
N THR A 64 -16.33 21.86 -25.21
CA THR A 64 -15.95 20.50 -25.64
C THR A 64 -16.31 19.51 -24.54
N GLU A 65 -17.22 18.60 -24.88
CA GLU A 65 -17.59 17.46 -24.04
C GLU A 65 -16.90 16.20 -24.53
N ILE A 66 -16.45 15.38 -23.58
CA ILE A 66 -15.74 14.14 -23.87
C ILE A 66 -16.35 12.97 -23.10
N PHE A 67 -16.34 11.81 -23.74
CA PHE A 67 -16.52 10.51 -23.10
C PHE A 67 -15.41 9.56 -23.52
N CYS A 68 -14.98 8.70 -22.61
CA CYS A 68 -13.89 7.77 -22.84
C CYS A 68 -14.31 6.35 -22.47
N LEU A 69 -14.28 5.43 -23.42
CA LEU A 69 -14.67 4.04 -23.24
C LEU A 69 -13.42 3.16 -23.31
N GLY A 70 -13.17 2.42 -22.24
CA GLY A 70 -12.17 1.36 -22.21
C GLY A 70 -12.80 0.05 -22.61
N MET A 71 -12.16 -0.68 -23.53
CA MET A 71 -12.55 -2.04 -23.91
C MET A 71 -11.40 -3.02 -23.69
N GLY A 72 -11.74 -4.30 -23.51
CA GLY A 72 -10.78 -5.36 -23.24
C GLY A 72 -10.81 -5.92 -21.82
N PHE A 73 -11.64 -5.39 -20.91
CA PHE A 73 -11.75 -5.90 -19.55
C PHE A 73 -12.56 -7.20 -19.46
N LYS A 74 -11.97 -8.24 -18.86
CA LYS A 74 -12.66 -9.50 -18.53
C LYS A 74 -12.94 -9.57 -17.04
N THR A 75 -14.14 -10.01 -16.67
CA THR A 75 -14.49 -10.37 -15.29
C THR A 75 -15.06 -11.78 -15.23
N PHE A 76 -14.92 -12.47 -14.10
CA PHE A 76 -15.64 -13.71 -13.88
C PHE A 76 -16.95 -13.41 -13.17
N MET A 77 -18.09 -13.81 -13.75
CA MET A 77 -19.37 -13.77 -13.06
C MET A 77 -19.68 -15.13 -12.45
N HIS A 78 -20.18 -15.11 -11.22
CA HIS A 78 -20.73 -16.28 -10.56
C HIS A 78 -22.21 -16.36 -10.89
N MET A 79 -22.60 -17.31 -11.74
CA MET A 79 -24.02 -17.56 -12.00
C MET A 79 -24.52 -18.69 -11.11
N ASN A 80 -25.61 -18.45 -10.39
CA ASN A 80 -26.46 -19.53 -9.90
C ASN A 80 -27.26 -20.05 -11.09
N ASN A 81 -27.36 -21.37 -11.28
CA ASN A 81 -27.98 -22.00 -12.46
C ASN A 81 -29.50 -21.74 -12.60
N GLU A 82 -30.11 -20.93 -11.72
CA GLU A 82 -31.56 -20.74 -11.66
C GLU A 82 -31.94 -19.28 -11.40
N ASP A 83 -31.35 -18.31 -12.11
CA ASP A 83 -32.07 -17.06 -12.43
C ASP A 83 -31.31 -16.23 -13.47
N ILE A 84 -31.93 -16.02 -14.63
CA ILE A 84 -31.49 -15.02 -15.63
C ILE A 84 -32.45 -13.82 -15.58
N SER A 85 -33.37 -13.76 -14.60
CA SER A 85 -34.19 -12.57 -14.41
C SER A 85 -33.32 -11.44 -13.84
N TYR A 86 -33.24 -10.38 -14.63
CA TYR A 86 -32.53 -9.16 -14.32
C TYR A 86 -32.93 -8.63 -12.91
N GLN A 87 -31.94 -8.22 -12.11
CA GLN A 87 -32.02 -7.28 -10.97
C GLN A 87 -32.17 -7.78 -9.51
N ARG A 88 -31.83 -9.02 -9.12
CA ARG A 88 -31.70 -9.32 -7.67
C ARG A 88 -30.48 -10.16 -7.29
N GLU A 89 -29.57 -9.55 -6.55
CA GLU A 89 -28.47 -10.23 -5.84
C GLU A 89 -29.04 -11.23 -4.84
N HIS A 90 -28.86 -12.52 -5.09
CA HIS A 90 -29.08 -13.59 -4.11
C HIS A 90 -27.73 -14.15 -3.67
N GLY A 91 -27.61 -14.46 -2.37
CA GLY A 91 -26.37 -14.91 -1.74
C GLY A 91 -25.70 -16.09 -2.46
N MET A 92 -24.36 -16.02 -2.53
CA MET A 92 -23.54 -17.00 -3.25
C MET A 92 -23.53 -18.35 -2.52
N GLY A 93 -24.14 -19.37 -3.13
CA GLY A 93 -24.05 -20.76 -2.66
C GLY A 93 -22.74 -21.45 -3.09
N PRO A 94 -22.35 -22.56 -2.44
CA PRO A 94 -21.07 -23.26 -2.65
C PRO A 94 -20.91 -23.91 -4.04
N ASN A 95 -21.94 -23.89 -4.90
CA ASN A 95 -21.94 -24.51 -6.24
C ASN A 95 -21.99 -23.50 -7.40
N THR A 96 -21.62 -22.24 -7.18
CA THR A 96 -21.62 -21.20 -8.23
C THR A 96 -20.59 -21.50 -9.32
N LYS A 97 -21.06 -21.74 -10.56
CA LYS A 97 -20.19 -21.84 -11.74
C LYS A 97 -19.61 -20.46 -12.05
N ARG A 98 -18.27 -20.36 -12.13
CA ARG A 98 -17.57 -19.17 -12.61
C ARG A 98 -17.58 -19.18 -14.14
N LEU A 99 -18.33 -18.27 -14.75
CA LEU A 99 -18.25 -18.03 -16.18
C LEU A 99 -17.36 -16.81 -16.44
N PRO A 100 -16.30 -16.93 -17.26
CA PRO A 100 -15.60 -15.77 -17.77
C PRO A 100 -16.57 -14.94 -18.62
N VAL A 101 -16.90 -13.74 -18.16
CA VAL A 101 -17.67 -12.77 -18.92
C VAL A 101 -16.69 -11.83 -19.62
N HIS A 102 -16.66 -11.93 -20.94
CA HIS A 102 -15.75 -11.21 -21.82
C HIS A 102 -16.39 -9.92 -22.37
N HIS A 103 -17.19 -9.19 -21.58
CA HIS A 103 -18.09 -8.17 -22.16
C HIS A 103 -17.98 -6.78 -21.53
N LEU A 104 -16.95 -6.50 -20.73
CA LEU A 104 -16.94 -5.25 -19.98
C LEU A 104 -16.32 -4.12 -20.82
N VAL A 105 -17.18 -3.22 -21.29
CA VAL A 105 -16.82 -1.85 -21.70
C VAL A 105 -17.05 -0.96 -20.50
N CYS A 106 -16.00 -0.34 -19.96
CA CYS A 106 -16.11 0.60 -18.85
C CYS A 106 -15.93 2.04 -19.32
N ASP A 107 -16.61 2.95 -18.65
CA ASP A 107 -16.37 4.39 -18.81
C ASP A 107 -15.11 4.74 -18.00
N LEU A 108 -14.02 5.08 -18.69
CA LEU A 108 -12.73 5.37 -18.05
C LEU A 108 -12.79 6.65 -17.22
N LEU A 109 -13.67 7.60 -17.60
CA LEU A 109 -13.89 8.82 -16.83
C LEU A 109 -14.60 8.51 -15.52
N ALA A 110 -15.61 7.64 -15.56
CA ALA A 110 -16.28 7.18 -14.34
C ALA A 110 -15.34 6.37 -13.42
N LEU A 111 -14.45 5.57 -14.00
CA LEU A 111 -13.47 4.80 -13.24
C LEU A 111 -12.49 5.71 -12.49
N ALA A 112 -12.04 6.80 -13.10
CA ALA A 112 -11.16 7.76 -12.44
C ALA A 112 -11.82 8.50 -11.26
N ASP A 113 -13.14 8.64 -11.26
CA ASP A 113 -13.91 9.19 -10.13
C ASP A 113 -14.11 8.16 -9.00
N ILE A 114 -14.20 6.87 -9.33
CA ILE A 114 -14.52 5.78 -8.39
C ILE A 114 -13.25 5.26 -7.70
N VAL A 115 -12.16 5.14 -8.44
CA VAL A 115 -10.89 4.62 -7.93
C VAL A 115 -10.17 5.74 -7.18
N PRO A 116 -9.91 5.59 -5.87
CA PRO A 116 -9.17 6.58 -5.12
C PRO A 116 -7.76 6.73 -5.70
N ASP A 117 -7.28 7.97 -5.82
CA ASP A 117 -5.92 8.24 -6.26
C ASP A 117 -4.89 7.78 -5.22
N ARG A 118 -3.65 7.59 -5.67
CA ARG A 118 -2.55 7.10 -4.82
C ARG A 118 -2.33 7.99 -3.60
N ASP A 119 -2.42 9.31 -3.78
CA ASP A 119 -2.15 10.26 -2.72
C ASP A 119 -3.22 10.19 -1.62
N LYS A 120 -4.50 10.04 -2.00
CA LYS A 120 -5.61 9.79 -1.07
C LYS A 120 -5.47 8.47 -0.32
N LEU A 121 -5.03 7.42 -1.00
CA LEU A 121 -4.81 6.11 -0.38
C LEU A 121 -3.66 6.18 0.64
N VAL A 122 -2.55 6.83 0.29
CA VAL A 122 -1.40 7.04 1.19
C VAL A 122 -1.80 7.91 2.39
N ASP A 123 -2.50 9.01 2.14
CA ASP A 123 -2.99 9.90 3.21
C ASP A 123 -3.97 9.17 4.15
N LEU A 124 -4.93 8.41 3.60
CA LEU A 124 -5.85 7.60 4.41
C LEU A 124 -5.08 6.59 5.27
N GLN A 125 -4.12 5.88 4.68
CA GLN A 125 -3.29 4.92 5.40
C GLN A 125 -2.53 5.57 6.56
N GLU A 126 -1.92 6.74 6.33
CA GLU A 126 -1.25 7.50 7.37
C GLU A 126 -2.21 7.93 8.49
N GLN A 127 -3.40 8.41 8.13
CA GLN A 127 -4.39 8.87 9.10
C GLN A 127 -4.95 7.70 9.94
N LEU A 128 -5.20 6.55 9.33
CA LEU A 128 -5.61 5.34 10.04
C LEU A 128 -4.52 4.87 11.01
N ASN A 129 -3.26 4.86 10.58
CA ASN A 129 -2.14 4.51 11.45
C ASN A 129 -2.00 5.49 12.62
N LYS A 130 -2.09 6.81 12.37
CA LYS A 130 -2.08 7.83 13.43
C LYS A 130 -3.22 7.64 14.42
N ARG A 131 -4.43 7.32 13.93
CA ARG A 131 -5.61 7.09 14.77
C ARG A 131 -5.46 5.82 15.61
N TRP A 132 -4.92 4.76 15.03
CA TRP A 132 -4.62 3.54 15.77
C TRP A 132 -3.55 3.77 16.84
N GLN A 133 -2.46 4.45 16.50
CA GLN A 133 -1.41 4.83 17.46
C GLN A 133 -1.97 5.66 18.63
N TYR A 134 -2.98 6.50 18.38
CA TYR A 134 -3.68 7.23 19.44
C TYR A 134 -4.39 6.28 20.42
N TYR A 135 -5.08 5.25 19.95
CA TYR A 135 -5.72 4.25 20.83
C TYR A 135 -4.70 3.32 21.50
N ALA A 136 -3.64 2.95 20.78
CA ALA A 136 -2.56 2.11 21.30
C ALA A 136 -1.62 2.87 22.26
N LYS A 137 -1.73 4.20 22.37
CA LYS A 137 -0.87 5.04 23.20
C LYS A 137 -0.79 4.55 24.65
N ASP A 138 -1.90 4.07 25.19
CA ASP A 138 -1.94 3.55 26.55
C ASP A 138 -1.08 2.27 26.69
N ILE A 139 -1.07 1.36 25.71
CA ILE A 139 -0.16 0.19 25.72
C ILE A 139 1.30 0.67 25.78
N MET A 140 1.62 1.68 24.96
CA MET A 140 2.97 2.20 24.76
C MET A 140 3.48 2.99 25.97
N GLU A 141 2.59 3.65 26.71
CA GLU A 141 2.94 4.36 27.94
C GLU A 141 3.17 3.39 29.11
N HIS A 142 2.36 2.33 29.23
CA HIS A 142 2.52 1.31 30.28
C HIS A 142 3.80 0.47 30.15
N SER A 143 4.42 0.43 28.96
CA SER A 143 5.65 -0.30 28.69
C SER A 143 6.93 0.48 29.04
N THR A 144 6.85 1.80 29.30
CA THR A 144 8.04 2.63 29.53
C THR A 144 8.44 2.72 31.01
N ILE A 145 9.47 1.97 31.41
CA ILE A 145 10.09 2.11 32.73
C ILE A 145 11.21 3.16 32.66
N THR A 146 10.88 4.42 32.98
CA THR A 146 11.78 5.59 32.86
C THR A 146 12.98 5.59 33.81
N GLU A 147 12.94 4.82 34.90
CA GLU A 147 14.01 4.79 35.91
C GLU A 147 15.32 4.15 35.40
N SER A 148 16.46 4.54 35.97
CA SER A 148 17.76 3.86 35.79
C SER A 148 17.80 2.52 36.53
N VAL A 149 16.96 1.56 36.08
CA VAL A 149 16.74 0.28 36.78
C VAL A 149 18.02 -0.55 36.88
N GLY A 150 18.87 -0.53 35.84
CA GLY A 150 20.16 -1.22 35.84
C GLY A 150 21.13 -0.68 36.89
N GLU A 151 21.22 0.65 37.06
CA GLU A 151 22.07 1.26 38.09
C GLU A 151 21.52 1.03 39.50
N ASN A 152 20.19 1.08 39.66
CA ASN A 152 19.53 0.77 40.93
C ASN A 152 19.79 -0.68 41.36
N LEU A 153 19.67 -1.63 40.43
CA LEU A 153 19.97 -3.04 40.68
C LEU A 153 21.46 -3.25 41.01
N ARG A 154 22.37 -2.65 40.23
CA ARG A 154 23.81 -2.72 40.49
C ARG A 154 24.16 -2.19 41.87
N SER A 155 23.72 -0.96 42.16
CA SER A 155 23.99 -0.28 43.43
C SER A 155 23.45 -1.09 44.61
N HIS A 156 22.24 -1.65 44.49
CA HIS A 156 21.66 -2.49 45.54
C HIS A 156 22.49 -3.75 45.80
N ILE A 157 22.82 -4.51 44.75
CA ILE A 157 23.62 -5.74 44.87
C ILE A 157 25.00 -5.42 45.44
N GLN A 158 25.68 -4.41 44.91
CA GLN A 158 27.00 -4.00 45.36
C GLN A 158 27.00 -3.62 46.84
N GLN A 159 26.07 -2.76 47.27
CA GLN A 159 26.00 -2.27 48.64
C GLN A 159 25.69 -3.39 49.63
N GLU A 160 24.70 -4.23 49.33
CA GLU A 160 24.32 -5.35 50.21
C GLU A 160 25.44 -6.40 50.29
N MET A 161 26.04 -6.77 49.16
CA MET A 161 27.18 -7.71 49.15
C MET A 161 28.35 -7.19 49.97
N TYR A 162 28.72 -5.91 49.78
CA TYR A 162 29.83 -5.29 50.48
C TYR A 162 29.56 -5.16 51.98
N GLN A 163 28.44 -4.55 52.36
CA GLN A 163 28.14 -4.27 53.76
C GLN A 163 27.95 -5.55 54.58
N SER A 164 27.26 -6.56 54.03
CA SER A 164 27.04 -7.82 54.73
C SER A 164 28.34 -8.60 54.92
N ALA A 165 29.18 -8.69 53.88
CA ALA A 165 30.46 -9.37 53.95
C ALA A 165 31.42 -8.67 54.92
N ILE A 166 31.49 -7.33 54.92
CA ILE A 166 32.31 -6.57 55.88
C ILE A 166 31.81 -6.76 57.31
N ARG A 167 30.50 -6.69 57.57
CA ARG A 167 29.95 -6.93 58.92
C ARG A 167 30.32 -8.32 59.41
N ARG A 168 30.23 -9.34 58.56
CA ARG A 168 30.63 -10.72 58.89
C ARG A 168 32.13 -10.83 59.16
N LEU A 169 32.97 -10.20 58.33
CA LEU A 169 34.42 -10.15 58.52
C LEU A 169 34.76 -9.52 59.88
N ARG A 170 34.19 -8.35 60.19
CA ARG A 170 34.41 -7.63 61.45
C ARG A 170 33.96 -8.42 62.68
N ARG A 171 32.77 -9.03 62.65
CA ARG A 171 32.29 -9.89 63.75
C ARG A 171 33.19 -11.11 63.95
N GLY A 172 33.60 -11.77 62.87
CA GLY A 172 34.53 -12.90 62.93
C GLY A 172 35.90 -12.50 63.48
N TRP A 173 36.37 -11.29 63.14
CA TRP A 173 37.59 -10.71 63.69
C TRP A 173 37.48 -10.35 65.16
N GLN A 174 36.41 -9.66 65.57
CA GLN A 174 36.14 -9.31 66.97
C GLN A 174 36.06 -10.56 67.85
N TYR A 175 35.37 -11.61 67.37
CA TYR A 175 35.32 -12.89 68.06
C TYR A 175 36.71 -13.51 68.21
N LYS A 176 37.49 -13.60 67.13
CA LYS A 176 38.86 -14.14 67.18
C LYS A 176 39.78 -13.33 68.09
N LEU A 177 39.70 -12.00 68.05
CA LEU A 177 40.49 -11.12 68.91
C LEU A 177 40.09 -11.29 70.39
N SER A 178 38.80 -11.38 70.70
CA SER A 178 38.33 -11.62 72.06
C SER A 178 38.77 -12.97 72.63
N GLN A 179 38.89 -14.01 71.79
CA GLN A 179 39.45 -15.30 72.21
C GLN A 179 40.96 -15.23 72.48
N ILE A 180 41.67 -14.37 71.74
CA ILE A 180 43.13 -14.23 71.87
C ILE A 180 43.49 -13.30 73.04
N GLU A 181 42.71 -12.25 73.31
CA GLU A 181 42.88 -11.38 74.49
C GLU A 181 42.72 -12.15 75.82
N GLN A 182 41.95 -13.24 75.82
CA GLN A 182 41.85 -14.16 76.97
C GLN A 182 43.10 -15.03 77.18
N GLN A 183 44.07 -15.06 76.25
CA GLN A 183 45.22 -15.99 76.25
C GLN A 183 46.62 -15.34 76.30
N ASN A 184 46.75 -14.08 76.76
CA ASN A 184 47.96 -13.22 76.76
C ASN A 184 48.28 -12.54 75.41
N SER A 185 48.97 -11.39 75.52
CA SER A 185 49.24 -10.43 74.44
C SER A 185 49.86 -11.06 73.19
N LEU A 186 49.24 -10.82 72.03
CA LEU A 186 49.76 -11.19 70.71
C LEU A 186 51.12 -10.54 70.45
N PRO A 187 52.10 -11.28 69.91
CA PRO A 187 53.31 -10.69 69.34
C PRO A 187 52.99 -9.70 68.20
N ASP A 188 53.73 -8.59 68.14
CA ASP A 188 53.53 -7.51 67.14
C ASP A 188 53.52 -8.01 65.67
N TRP A 189 54.29 -9.05 65.36
CA TRP A 189 54.34 -9.63 64.02
C TRP A 189 53.02 -10.32 63.63
N LEU A 190 52.34 -10.98 64.58
CA LEU A 190 51.02 -11.60 64.38
C LEU A 190 49.93 -10.53 64.25
N ALA A 191 50.01 -9.45 65.03
CA ALA A 191 49.11 -8.32 64.91
C ALA A 191 49.22 -7.63 63.53
N LYS A 192 50.45 -7.39 63.05
CA LYS A 192 50.70 -6.88 61.69
C LYS A 192 50.22 -7.84 60.59
N TYR A 193 50.44 -9.14 60.74
CA TYR A 193 49.96 -10.14 59.79
C TYR A 193 48.43 -10.18 59.73
N ALA A 194 47.78 -10.15 60.90
CA ALA A 194 46.33 -10.09 61.04
C ALA A 194 45.72 -8.84 60.39
N GLN A 195 46.31 -7.67 60.64
CA GLN A 195 45.90 -6.40 60.04
C GLN A 195 46.05 -6.42 58.51
N ASN A 196 47.18 -6.91 58.00
CA ASN A 196 47.41 -7.05 56.56
C ASN A 196 46.43 -8.05 55.91
N TYR A 197 46.11 -9.15 56.58
CA TYR A 197 45.09 -10.10 56.13
C TYR A 197 43.69 -9.47 56.08
N ALA A 198 43.31 -8.70 57.12
CA ALA A 198 42.03 -8.01 57.17
C ALA A 198 41.89 -6.98 56.04
N VAL A 199 42.90 -6.13 55.84
CA VAL A 199 42.95 -5.16 54.74
C VAL A 199 42.92 -5.86 53.38
N GLY A 200 43.66 -6.96 53.21
CA GLY A 200 43.63 -7.78 51.99
C GLY A 200 42.26 -8.39 51.72
N ARG A 201 41.56 -8.86 52.75
CA ARG A 201 40.19 -9.39 52.65
C ARG A 201 39.16 -8.31 52.35
N GLU A 202 39.25 -7.14 52.96
CA GLU A 202 38.37 -6.00 52.67
C GLU A 202 38.53 -5.55 51.21
N ARG A 203 39.77 -5.43 50.71
CA ARG A 203 40.04 -5.14 49.28
C ARG A 203 39.44 -6.21 48.36
N LYS A 204 39.56 -7.49 48.72
CA LYS A 204 38.94 -8.59 47.96
C LYS A 204 37.41 -8.49 47.96
N ILE A 205 36.78 -8.19 49.10
CA ILE A 205 35.33 -8.00 49.21
C ILE A 205 34.88 -6.81 48.35
N ALA A 206 35.56 -5.66 48.44
CA ALA A 206 35.26 -4.49 47.61
C ALA A 206 35.34 -4.81 46.12
N LYS A 207 36.42 -5.47 45.69
CA LYS A 207 36.62 -5.84 44.29
C LYS A 207 35.55 -6.81 43.79
N VAL A 208 35.28 -7.89 44.52
CA VAL A 208 34.29 -8.91 44.13
C VAL A 208 32.88 -8.34 44.13
N SER A 209 32.49 -7.59 45.18
CA SER A 209 31.16 -6.95 45.22
C SER A 209 30.92 -5.98 44.05
N PHE A 210 31.93 -5.22 43.64
CA PHE A 210 31.84 -4.36 42.46
C PHE A 210 31.78 -5.17 41.16
N GLN A 211 32.74 -6.07 40.93
CA GLN A 211 32.83 -6.86 39.69
C GLN A 211 31.61 -7.76 39.48
N ASP A 212 31.18 -8.50 40.50
CA ASP A 212 30.03 -9.42 40.41
C ASP A 212 28.72 -8.65 40.23
N SER A 213 28.53 -7.50 40.89
CA SER A 213 27.33 -6.67 40.69
C SER A 213 27.25 -6.12 39.27
N GLN A 214 28.38 -5.72 38.68
CA GLN A 214 28.45 -5.22 37.31
C GLN A 214 28.24 -6.36 36.31
N SER A 215 28.89 -7.51 36.50
CA SER A 215 28.70 -8.68 35.64
C SER A 215 27.25 -9.15 35.67
N TYR A 216 26.66 -9.27 36.87
CA TYR A 216 25.28 -9.69 37.04
C TYR A 216 24.31 -8.84 36.23
N VAL A 217 24.39 -7.50 36.36
CA VAL A 217 23.50 -6.60 35.63
C VAL A 217 23.75 -6.67 34.13
N ASN A 218 25.01 -6.70 33.68
CA ASN A 218 25.35 -6.82 32.27
C ASN A 218 24.82 -8.14 31.66
N ASP A 219 24.95 -9.25 32.39
CA ASP A 219 24.49 -10.56 31.95
C ASP A 219 22.96 -10.62 31.89
N VAL A 220 22.26 -10.05 32.88
CA VAL A 220 20.80 -9.91 32.86
C VAL A 220 20.34 -9.12 31.65
N ILE A 221 20.96 -7.96 31.38
CA ILE A 221 20.59 -7.12 30.23
C ILE A 221 20.85 -7.86 28.92
N LYS A 222 22.03 -8.48 28.78
CA LYS A 222 22.42 -9.20 27.57
C LYS A 222 21.49 -10.39 27.28
N ASP A 223 21.22 -11.21 28.29
CA ASP A 223 20.34 -12.37 28.14
C ASP A 223 18.89 -11.95 27.90
N THR A 224 18.45 -10.83 28.50
CA THR A 224 17.14 -10.23 28.21
C THR A 224 17.03 -9.85 26.73
N LYS A 225 18.00 -9.11 26.20
CA LYS A 225 17.99 -8.70 24.79
C LYS A 225 17.92 -9.92 23.86
N ASN A 226 18.85 -10.87 24.04
CA ASN A 226 18.90 -12.08 23.23
C ASN A 226 17.61 -12.88 23.28
N ASN A 227 17.01 -13.06 24.47
CA ASN A 227 15.81 -13.86 24.63
C ASN A 227 14.58 -13.19 24.01
N PHE A 228 14.43 -11.88 24.16
CA PHE A 228 13.30 -11.15 23.58
C PHE A 228 13.44 -11.03 22.06
N GLU A 229 14.65 -10.83 21.52
CA GLU A 229 14.91 -10.86 20.08
C GLU A 229 14.62 -12.25 19.47
N GLN A 230 15.01 -13.33 20.14
CA GLN A 230 14.72 -14.70 19.68
C GLN A 230 13.23 -15.04 19.67
N ASN A 231 12.44 -14.40 20.53
CA ASN A 231 10.99 -14.58 20.62
C ASN A 231 10.19 -13.54 19.81
N ALA A 232 10.85 -12.68 19.02
CA ALA A 232 10.20 -11.62 18.27
C ALA A 232 9.05 -12.13 17.37
N SER A 233 9.25 -13.26 16.69
CA SER A 233 8.22 -13.88 15.84
C SER A 233 6.97 -14.29 16.62
N THR A 234 7.11 -14.75 17.86
CA THR A 234 5.98 -15.10 18.74
C THR A 234 5.16 -13.85 19.08
N TYR A 235 5.83 -12.73 19.40
CA TYR A 235 5.13 -11.48 19.68
C TYR A 235 4.41 -10.94 18.45
N ILE A 236 5.05 -10.99 17.28
CA ILE A 236 4.44 -10.62 15.99
C ILE A 236 3.17 -11.46 15.75
N HIS A 237 3.24 -12.78 15.96
CA HIS A 237 2.10 -13.67 15.75
C HIS A 237 0.93 -13.38 16.70
N ILE A 238 1.20 -13.04 17.96
CA ILE A 238 0.16 -12.62 18.93
C ILE A 238 -0.56 -11.37 18.42
N ILE A 239 0.20 -10.36 17.99
CA ILE A 239 -0.35 -9.10 17.48
C ILE A 239 -1.19 -9.35 16.22
N GLN A 240 -0.66 -10.14 15.28
CA GLN A 240 -1.35 -10.50 14.04
C GLN A 240 -2.68 -11.19 14.33
N ASN A 241 -2.69 -12.25 15.13
CA ASN A 241 -3.91 -13.01 15.43
C ASN A 241 -5.01 -12.16 16.08
N CYS A 242 -4.65 -11.17 16.90
CA CYS A 242 -5.62 -10.29 17.53
C CYS A 242 -6.23 -9.29 16.52
N LEU A 243 -5.43 -8.75 15.61
CA LEU A 243 -5.81 -7.61 14.79
C LEU A 243 -6.28 -7.96 13.38
N GLU A 244 -5.88 -9.12 12.84
CA GLU A 244 -6.02 -9.44 11.42
C GLU A 244 -7.47 -9.33 10.92
N ASN A 245 -8.42 -9.92 11.62
CA ASN A 245 -9.84 -9.93 11.22
C ASN A 245 -10.45 -8.53 11.26
N PHE A 246 -10.14 -7.75 12.30
CA PHE A 246 -10.64 -6.39 12.45
C PHE A 246 -10.11 -5.49 11.35
N ILE A 247 -8.80 -5.55 11.08
CA ILE A 247 -8.17 -4.75 10.03
C ILE A 247 -8.73 -5.11 8.66
N GLU A 248 -8.93 -6.40 8.38
CA GLU A 248 -9.50 -6.86 7.11
C GLU A 248 -10.93 -6.34 6.89
N GLU A 249 -11.82 -6.51 7.87
CA GLU A 249 -13.21 -6.04 7.78
C GLU A 249 -13.28 -4.51 7.66
N TYR A 250 -12.53 -3.80 8.51
CA TYR A 250 -12.52 -2.34 8.50
C TYR A 250 -11.97 -1.77 7.19
N THR A 251 -10.90 -2.36 6.67
CA THR A 251 -10.28 -1.92 5.41
C THR A 251 -11.24 -2.10 4.23
N HIS A 252 -11.96 -3.22 4.19
CA HIS A 252 -13.00 -3.45 3.18
C HIS A 252 -14.11 -2.39 3.24
N LEU A 253 -14.63 -2.10 4.44
CA LEU A 253 -15.67 -1.07 4.62
C LEU A 253 -15.17 0.32 4.23
N THR A 254 -13.93 0.65 4.60
CA THR A 254 -13.31 1.94 4.32
C THR A 254 -13.10 2.16 2.83
N LEU A 255 -12.54 1.18 2.12
CA LEU A 255 -12.33 1.26 0.67
C LEU A 255 -13.65 1.33 -0.09
N LYS A 256 -14.68 0.59 0.36
CA LYS A 256 -16.03 0.70 -0.19
C LYS A 256 -16.59 2.10 0.01
N ALA A 257 -16.46 2.69 1.20
CA ALA A 257 -16.96 4.03 1.46
C ALA A 257 -16.18 5.11 0.69
N LEU A 258 -14.85 4.97 0.53
CA LEU A 258 -14.07 5.83 -0.38
C LEU A 258 -14.67 5.87 -1.79
N THR A 259 -15.07 4.71 -2.33
CA THR A 259 -15.66 4.65 -3.69
C THR A 259 -17.03 5.30 -3.80
N LEU A 260 -17.71 5.51 -2.67
CA LEU A 260 -18.96 6.25 -2.60
C LEU A 260 -18.74 7.76 -2.43
N GLY A 261 -17.49 8.21 -2.33
CA GLY A 261 -17.13 9.63 -2.25
C GLY A 261 -17.03 10.20 -0.84
N PHE A 262 -17.00 9.36 0.20
CA PHE A 262 -16.76 9.81 1.57
C PHE A 262 -15.31 10.29 1.75
N GLY A 263 -15.11 11.34 2.54
CA GLY A 263 -13.80 11.95 2.74
C GLY A 263 -12.92 11.14 3.71
N ASN A 264 -11.59 11.22 3.56
CA ASN A 264 -10.62 10.50 4.43
C ASN A 264 -10.89 10.75 5.92
N SER A 265 -11.18 12.00 6.32
CA SER A 265 -11.47 12.35 7.71
C SER A 265 -12.74 11.69 8.24
N GLU A 266 -13.81 11.65 7.44
CA GLU A 266 -15.09 11.03 7.81
C GLU A 266 -14.91 9.53 8.02
N LEU A 267 -14.11 8.89 7.15
CA LEU A 267 -13.83 7.47 7.23
C LEU A 267 -13.00 7.11 8.45
N VAL A 268 -11.95 7.86 8.74
CA VAL A 268 -11.10 7.64 9.91
C VAL A 268 -11.90 7.79 11.22
N GLU A 269 -12.90 8.67 11.24
CA GLU A 269 -13.81 8.83 12.38
C GLU A 269 -14.76 7.64 12.58
N THR A 270 -15.04 6.85 11.53
CA THR A 270 -15.86 5.63 11.65
C THR A 270 -15.13 4.45 12.29
N LEU A 271 -13.81 4.56 12.54
CA LEU A 271 -13.07 3.52 13.25
C LEU A 271 -13.59 3.43 14.70
N ASP A 272 -14.32 2.35 14.97
CA ASP A 272 -14.95 2.09 16.26
C ASP A 272 -13.93 2.08 17.39
N ALA A 273 -13.95 3.15 18.17
CA ALA A 273 -13.06 3.36 19.29
C ALA A 273 -13.23 2.28 20.37
N GLU A 274 -14.45 1.79 20.59
CA GLU A 274 -14.72 0.78 21.62
C GLU A 274 -14.09 -0.56 21.23
N THR A 275 -14.35 -1.01 20.00
CA THR A 275 -13.75 -2.24 19.47
C THR A 275 -12.22 -2.12 19.40
N ALA A 276 -11.69 -0.99 18.94
CA ALA A 276 -10.23 -0.77 18.90
C ALA A 276 -9.61 -0.85 20.30
N MET A 277 -10.22 -0.23 21.32
CA MET A 277 -9.72 -0.26 22.71
C MET A 277 -9.79 -1.68 23.31
N VAL A 278 -10.82 -2.47 22.98
CA VAL A 278 -10.92 -3.88 23.40
C VAL A 278 -9.78 -4.71 22.81
N LEU A 279 -9.48 -4.54 21.51
CA LEU A 279 -8.39 -5.25 20.83
C LEU A 279 -7.02 -4.83 21.38
N VAL A 280 -6.82 -3.54 21.63
CA VAL A 280 -5.65 -2.98 22.30
C VAL A 280 -5.44 -3.65 23.67
N ALA A 281 -6.49 -3.74 24.49
CA ALA A 281 -6.42 -4.42 25.78
C ALA A 281 -6.11 -5.94 25.65
N GLN A 282 -6.65 -6.60 24.64
CA GLN A 282 -6.38 -8.01 24.37
C GLN A 282 -4.91 -8.24 23.99
N VAL A 283 -4.37 -7.46 23.05
CA VAL A 283 -2.95 -7.50 22.65
C VAL A 283 -2.05 -7.30 23.87
N GLN A 284 -2.35 -6.29 24.69
CA GLN A 284 -1.58 -6.02 25.91
C GLN A 284 -1.60 -7.19 26.89
N SER A 285 -2.78 -7.79 27.11
CA SER A 285 -2.94 -8.92 28.02
C SER A 285 -2.16 -10.15 27.54
N GLU A 286 -2.27 -10.50 26.26
CA GLU A 286 -1.57 -11.65 25.69
C GLU A 286 -0.05 -11.47 25.67
N LEU A 287 0.43 -10.28 25.28
CA LEU A 287 1.85 -9.95 25.35
C LEU A 287 2.35 -9.96 26.80
N ALA A 288 1.61 -9.39 27.75
CA ALA A 288 2.02 -9.39 29.16
C ALA A 288 2.16 -10.80 29.73
N LEU A 289 1.28 -11.73 29.34
CA LEU A 289 1.39 -13.14 29.72
C LEU A 289 2.67 -13.78 29.20
N GLU A 290 3.02 -13.54 27.93
CA GLU A 290 4.23 -14.11 27.32
C GLU A 290 5.52 -13.47 27.87
N VAL A 291 5.54 -12.15 28.01
CA VAL A 291 6.62 -11.40 28.65
C VAL A 291 6.88 -11.93 30.07
N LYS A 292 5.82 -12.19 30.85
CA LYS A 292 5.95 -12.73 32.21
C LYS A 292 6.59 -14.13 32.22
N LYS A 293 6.31 -14.98 31.23
CA LYS A 293 6.99 -16.29 31.10
C LYS A 293 8.49 -16.11 30.87
N ASN A 294 8.87 -15.22 29.94
CA ASN A 294 10.26 -14.95 29.61
C ASN A 294 11.03 -14.31 30.78
N ILE A 295 10.40 -13.36 31.49
CA ILE A 295 10.94 -12.79 32.73
C ILE A 295 11.26 -13.88 33.75
N ASN A 296 10.33 -14.81 34.00
CA ASN A 296 10.53 -15.87 34.99
C ASN A 296 11.70 -16.80 34.65
N LEU A 297 11.87 -17.13 33.36
CA LEU A 297 12.98 -17.98 32.89
C LEU A 297 14.35 -17.29 33.10
N ILE A 298 14.47 -16.04 32.67
CA ILE A 298 15.70 -15.25 32.80
C ILE A 298 16.03 -15.04 34.29
N MET A 299 15.02 -14.64 35.08
CA MET A 299 15.18 -14.40 36.51
C MET A 299 15.65 -15.63 37.28
N ALA A 300 15.10 -16.82 36.99
CA ALA A 300 15.51 -18.06 37.64
C ALA A 300 16.99 -18.38 37.40
N LYS A 301 17.47 -18.20 36.16
CA LYS A 301 18.88 -18.39 35.77
C LYS A 301 19.81 -17.45 36.54
N HIS A 302 19.52 -16.14 36.56
CA HIS A 302 20.42 -15.17 37.17
C HIS A 302 20.37 -15.20 38.70
N LEU A 303 19.21 -15.41 39.33
CA LEU A 303 19.15 -15.55 40.79
C LEU A 303 20.00 -16.73 41.29
N ALA A 304 20.04 -17.85 40.56
CA ALA A 304 20.94 -18.95 40.89
C ALA A 304 22.43 -18.56 40.82
N HIS A 305 22.81 -17.72 39.85
CA HIS A 305 24.18 -17.20 39.74
C HIS A 305 24.53 -16.26 40.90
N LEU A 306 23.61 -15.36 41.29
CA LEU A 306 23.78 -14.45 42.43
C LEU A 306 23.98 -15.21 43.76
N GLU A 307 23.26 -16.33 43.93
CA GLU A 307 23.42 -17.23 45.08
C GLU A 307 24.82 -17.83 45.17
N ILE A 308 25.47 -18.15 44.04
CA ILE A 308 26.86 -18.62 44.01
C ILE A 308 27.82 -17.48 44.35
N SER A 309 27.63 -16.29 43.76
CA SER A 309 28.47 -15.12 44.02
C SER A 309 28.45 -14.68 45.48
N LYS A 310 27.29 -14.67 46.14
CA LYS A 310 27.20 -14.30 47.57
C LYS A 310 27.97 -15.26 48.47
N LEU A 311 27.98 -16.56 48.14
CA LEU A 311 28.68 -17.59 48.93
C LEU A 311 30.20 -17.40 48.87
N SER A 312 30.75 -16.93 47.74
CA SER A 312 32.19 -16.75 47.53
C SER A 312 32.85 -15.77 48.52
N ILE A 313 32.10 -14.77 49.00
CA ILE A 313 32.55 -13.76 49.97
C ILE A 313 31.81 -13.84 51.31
N GLY A 314 30.91 -14.80 51.47
CA GLY A 314 30.10 -14.99 52.67
C GLY A 314 29.09 -13.85 52.93
N ALA A 315 28.64 -13.19 51.86
CA ALA A 315 27.67 -12.10 51.89
C ALA A 315 26.23 -12.58 52.08
N HIS A 316 25.34 -11.65 52.43
CA HIS A 316 23.90 -11.84 52.49
C HIS A 316 23.22 -10.68 51.75
N ILE A 317 22.19 -10.99 50.96
CA ILE A 317 21.41 -10.02 50.18
C ILE A 317 19.94 -10.25 50.50
N ASN A 318 19.14 -9.18 50.52
CA ASN A 318 17.69 -9.30 50.60
C ASN A 318 17.14 -9.89 49.28
N ASN A 319 16.80 -11.18 49.31
CA ASN A 319 16.32 -11.92 48.13
C ASN A 319 15.02 -11.33 47.54
N GLN A 320 14.13 -10.76 48.35
CA GLN A 320 12.88 -10.17 47.84
C GLN A 320 13.16 -8.88 47.07
N LYS A 321 14.01 -8.01 47.60
CA LYS A 321 14.35 -6.74 46.95
C LYS A 321 15.21 -6.95 45.69
N ALA A 322 16.15 -7.89 45.73
CA ALA A 322 16.94 -8.28 44.56
C ALA A 322 16.04 -8.85 43.46
N ARG A 323 15.11 -9.76 43.80
CA ARG A 323 14.14 -10.32 42.85
C ARG A 323 13.31 -9.23 42.17
N ASN A 324 12.71 -8.32 42.95
CA ASN A 324 11.88 -7.25 42.40
C ASN A 324 12.68 -6.31 41.48
N LEU A 325 13.92 -5.97 41.83
CA LEU A 325 14.76 -5.11 40.98
C LEU A 325 15.23 -5.83 39.71
N THR A 326 15.53 -7.13 39.79
CA THR A 326 15.87 -7.95 38.61
C THR A 326 14.66 -8.07 37.68
N GLU A 327 13.47 -8.37 38.21
CA GLU A 327 12.22 -8.41 37.43
C GLU A 327 11.96 -7.09 36.71
N ARG A 328 12.06 -5.95 37.42
CA ARG A 328 11.92 -4.62 36.82
C ARG A 328 12.96 -4.34 35.74
N CYS A 329 14.20 -4.82 35.91
CA CYS A 329 15.28 -4.63 34.95
C CYS A 329 15.00 -5.41 33.64
N ILE A 330 14.57 -6.67 33.77
CA ILE A 330 14.21 -7.50 32.63
C ILE A 330 12.97 -6.93 31.94
N ALA A 331 11.94 -6.56 32.70
CA ALA A 331 10.71 -5.98 32.15
C ALA A 331 10.99 -4.72 31.33
N LYS A 332 11.84 -3.80 31.85
CA LYS A 332 12.23 -2.59 31.13
C LYS A 332 12.84 -2.93 29.77
N HIS A 333 13.92 -3.70 29.77
CA HIS A 333 14.67 -3.98 28.54
C HIS A 333 13.91 -4.89 27.57
N GLY A 334 13.00 -5.73 28.08
CA GLY A 334 12.10 -6.53 27.25
C GLY A 334 11.05 -5.66 26.55
N TRP A 335 10.42 -4.73 27.27
CA TRP A 335 9.45 -3.80 26.69
C TRP A 335 10.09 -2.80 25.74
N ASP A 336 11.33 -2.34 26.00
CA ASP A 336 12.09 -1.49 25.08
C ASP A 336 12.29 -2.16 23.68
N ILE A 337 12.27 -3.50 23.62
CA ILE A 337 12.36 -4.28 22.36
C ILE A 337 10.98 -4.52 21.75
N ILE A 338 9.98 -4.84 22.58
CA ILE A 338 8.63 -5.17 22.10
C ILE A 338 7.92 -3.94 21.57
N GLN A 339 8.12 -2.76 22.17
CA GLN A 339 7.47 -1.52 21.77
C GLN A 339 7.64 -1.18 20.26
N PRO A 340 8.87 -1.09 19.70
CA PRO A 340 9.03 -0.84 18.27
C PRO A 340 8.53 -1.99 17.39
N LEU A 341 8.53 -3.24 17.90
CA LEU A 341 7.93 -4.38 17.20
C LEU A 341 6.42 -4.23 17.06
N ILE A 342 5.72 -3.77 18.12
CA ILE A 342 4.28 -3.51 18.07
C ILE A 342 3.96 -2.48 16.98
N GLU A 343 4.61 -1.32 17.02
CA GLU A 343 4.39 -0.23 16.04
C GLU A 343 4.60 -0.70 14.60
N THR A 344 5.74 -1.38 14.36
CA THR A 344 6.09 -1.85 13.03
C THR A 344 5.11 -2.91 12.54
N THR A 345 4.74 -3.86 13.40
CA THR A 345 3.84 -4.98 13.03
C THR A 345 2.46 -4.48 12.68
N ILE A 346 1.88 -3.58 13.48
CA ILE A 346 0.56 -2.99 13.20
C ILE A 346 0.56 -2.29 11.84
N TYR A 347 1.55 -1.44 11.60
CA TYR A 347 1.66 -0.71 10.34
C TYR A 347 1.77 -1.67 9.14
N THR A 348 2.58 -2.72 9.26
CA THR A 348 2.72 -3.74 8.22
C THR A 348 1.42 -4.49 7.96
N ILE A 349 0.66 -4.88 8.99
CA ILE A 349 -0.64 -5.57 8.78
C ILE A 349 -1.63 -4.66 8.05
N PHE A 350 -1.72 -3.39 8.44
CA PHE A 350 -2.59 -2.43 7.74
C PHE A 350 -2.18 -2.30 6.27
N LEU A 351 -0.89 -2.14 5.99
CA LEU A 351 -0.38 -2.02 4.62
C LEU A 351 -0.69 -3.25 3.77
N GLU A 352 -0.35 -4.45 4.26
CA GLU A 352 -0.56 -5.70 3.54
C GLU A 352 -2.05 -5.97 3.26
N LYS A 353 -2.93 -5.73 4.26
CA LYS A 353 -4.38 -5.92 4.09
C LYS A 353 -4.99 -4.89 3.15
N PHE A 354 -4.51 -3.64 3.20
CA PHE A 354 -4.98 -2.57 2.34
C PHE A 354 -4.63 -2.81 0.88
N GLU A 355 -3.37 -3.16 0.58
CA GLU A 355 -2.94 -3.52 -0.77
C GLU A 355 -3.72 -4.73 -1.31
N LYS A 356 -3.83 -5.78 -0.49
CA LYS A 356 -4.59 -6.99 -0.86
C LYS A 356 -6.07 -6.71 -1.11
N GLN A 357 -6.66 -5.76 -0.38
CA GLN A 357 -8.09 -5.43 -0.53
C GLN A 357 -8.35 -4.56 -1.77
N ILE A 358 -7.46 -3.63 -2.10
CA ILE A 358 -7.53 -2.86 -3.36
C ILE A 358 -7.60 -3.82 -4.57
N GLU A 359 -6.74 -4.84 -4.59
CA GLU A 359 -6.75 -5.85 -5.66
C GLU A 359 -8.06 -6.65 -5.73
N GLN A 360 -8.72 -6.84 -4.60
CA GLN A 360 -10.00 -7.55 -4.53
C GLN A 360 -11.18 -6.70 -4.96
N ASP A 361 -11.16 -5.40 -4.67
CA ASP A 361 -12.25 -4.47 -4.95
C ASP A 361 -12.17 -3.84 -6.35
N PHE A 362 -11.00 -3.84 -6.98
CA PHE A 362 -10.84 -3.28 -8.33
C PHE A 362 -11.84 -3.84 -9.38
N PRO A 363 -12.18 -5.15 -9.43
CA PRO A 363 -13.21 -5.66 -10.34
C PRO A 363 -14.59 -5.03 -10.09
N TYR A 364 -14.93 -4.80 -8.82
CA TYR A 364 -16.18 -4.13 -8.44
C TYR A 364 -16.18 -2.67 -8.88
N TRP A 365 -15.05 -1.96 -8.80
CA TRP A 365 -14.93 -0.58 -9.29
C TRP A 365 -15.13 -0.48 -10.81
N ILE A 366 -14.61 -1.45 -11.58
CA ILE A 366 -14.86 -1.49 -13.03
C ILE A 366 -16.34 -1.77 -13.33
N GLN A 367 -17.00 -2.63 -12.56
CA GLN A 367 -18.45 -2.85 -12.70
C GLN A 367 -19.24 -1.57 -12.42
N LEU A 368 -18.97 -0.88 -11.31
CA LEU A 368 -19.58 0.40 -11.00
C LEU A 368 -19.34 1.44 -12.11
N ALA A 369 -18.11 1.55 -12.61
CA ALA A 369 -17.77 2.46 -13.71
C ALA A 369 -18.50 2.10 -15.02
N SER A 370 -18.71 0.82 -15.30
CA SER A 370 -19.43 0.40 -16.51
C SER A 370 -20.95 0.63 -16.45
N MET A 371 -21.51 0.70 -15.22
CA MET A 371 -22.90 1.05 -14.96
C MET A 371 -23.13 2.56 -14.92
N ARG A 372 -22.09 3.33 -14.64
CA ARG A 372 -22.16 4.79 -14.55
C ARG A 372 -21.90 5.39 -15.93
N GLU A 373 -22.91 6.03 -16.48
CA GLU A 373 -22.79 6.76 -17.74
C GLU A 373 -22.32 8.19 -17.49
N VAL A 374 -21.11 8.56 -17.94
CA VAL A 374 -20.54 9.87 -17.65
C VAL A 374 -20.02 10.56 -18.93
N THR A 375 -20.65 11.66 -19.31
CA THR A 375 -20.09 12.64 -20.26
C THR A 375 -19.66 13.86 -19.45
N ARG A 376 -18.45 14.38 -19.68
CA ARG A 376 -17.95 15.56 -18.97
C ARG A 376 -17.45 16.63 -19.94
N PRO A 377 -17.69 17.91 -19.64
CA PRO A 377 -16.88 18.98 -20.20
C PRO A 377 -15.41 18.78 -19.83
N ILE A 378 -14.49 19.07 -20.75
CA ILE A 378 -13.04 18.88 -20.52
C ILE A 378 -12.51 19.58 -19.25
N ARG A 379 -13.09 20.74 -18.91
CA ARG A 379 -12.78 21.52 -17.70
C ARG A 379 -13.09 20.80 -16.37
N GLN A 380 -13.93 19.77 -16.40
CA GLN A 380 -14.36 19.05 -15.19
C GLN A 380 -13.56 17.77 -14.94
N ILE A 381 -12.59 17.43 -15.80
CA ILE A 381 -11.91 16.15 -15.73
C ILE A 381 -10.61 16.29 -14.96
N THR A 382 -10.69 16.20 -13.64
CA THR A 382 -9.54 16.46 -12.77
C THR A 382 -8.45 15.40 -12.85
N ASN A 383 -8.75 14.18 -13.30
CA ASN A 383 -7.79 13.09 -13.56
C ASN A 383 -8.45 12.09 -14.54
N ILE A 384 -7.89 11.83 -15.72
CA ILE A 384 -8.58 10.96 -16.70
C ILE A 384 -8.38 9.49 -16.36
N LEU A 385 -7.30 9.12 -15.69
CA LEU A 385 -7.02 7.73 -15.31
C LEU A 385 -6.07 7.68 -14.10
N PRO A 386 -6.38 6.90 -13.05
CA PRO A 386 -5.46 6.69 -11.94
C PRO A 386 -4.15 6.05 -12.44
N LEU A 387 -3.05 6.37 -11.75
CA LEU A 387 -1.79 5.63 -11.82
C LEU A 387 -1.98 4.24 -11.18
N ILE A 388 -2.77 3.37 -11.82
CA ILE A 388 -2.80 1.95 -11.48
C ILE A 388 -1.41 1.42 -11.83
N GLN A 389 -0.66 0.97 -10.82
CA GLN A 389 0.60 0.28 -11.05
C GLN A 389 0.29 -1.00 -11.84
N THR A 390 1.03 -1.22 -12.92
CA THR A 390 0.80 -2.33 -13.85
C THR A 390 0.78 -3.68 -13.12
N GLU A 391 1.54 -3.81 -12.04
CA GLU A 391 1.57 -4.98 -11.15
C GLU A 391 0.17 -5.32 -10.57
N HIS A 392 -0.62 -4.34 -10.12
CA HIS A 392 -1.97 -4.58 -9.60
C HIS A 392 -3.02 -4.83 -10.70
N SER A 393 -2.76 -4.40 -11.93
CA SER A 393 -3.59 -4.71 -13.10
C SER A 393 -3.35 -6.11 -13.67
N THR A 394 -2.32 -6.82 -13.18
CA THR A 394 -1.96 -8.18 -13.62
C THR A 394 -2.57 -9.28 -12.74
N ALA A 395 -3.36 -8.94 -11.72
CA ALA A 395 -4.12 -9.94 -10.98
C ALA A 395 -5.03 -10.70 -11.97
N ASP A 396 -4.88 -12.03 -12.05
CA ASP A 396 -5.62 -12.97 -12.93
C ASP A 396 -7.15 -12.76 -12.97
N LYS A 397 -7.69 -11.98 -12.03
CA LYS A 397 -9.09 -11.61 -11.89
C LYS A 397 -9.56 -10.54 -12.90
N ILE A 398 -8.67 -9.69 -13.41
CA ILE A 398 -8.97 -8.61 -14.39
C ILE A 398 -8.00 -8.77 -15.55
N MET A 399 -8.11 -9.89 -16.26
CA MET A 399 -7.26 -10.08 -17.44
C MET A 399 -7.83 -9.35 -18.65
N PHE A 400 -6.93 -8.69 -19.36
CA PHE A 400 -7.17 -8.01 -20.61
C PHE A 400 -7.39 -9.01 -21.75
N GLY A 401 -8.37 -8.73 -22.61
CA GLY A 401 -8.74 -9.52 -23.78
C GLY A 401 -10.19 -10.01 -23.73
N GLY A 402 -11.03 -9.45 -24.61
CA GLY A 402 -12.26 -10.12 -25.03
C GLY A 402 -13.51 -9.25 -25.19
N THR A 403 -13.51 -7.98 -24.77
CA THR A 403 -14.66 -7.10 -25.03
C THR A 403 -14.83 -6.90 -26.54
N PRO A 404 -16.00 -7.19 -27.13
CA PRO A 404 -16.20 -6.99 -28.55
C PRO A 404 -16.12 -5.50 -28.86
N PHE A 405 -15.18 -5.10 -29.72
CA PHE A 405 -15.08 -3.73 -30.24
C PHE A 405 -16.46 -3.20 -30.74
N ALA A 406 -17.29 -4.10 -31.27
CA ALA A 406 -18.70 -3.85 -31.59
C ALA A 406 -19.49 -3.18 -30.45
N LEU A 407 -19.38 -3.67 -29.22
CA LEU A 407 -20.12 -3.14 -28.07
C LEU A 407 -19.63 -1.73 -27.68
N ALA A 408 -18.33 -1.47 -27.76
CA ALA A 408 -17.77 -0.15 -27.51
C ALA A 408 -18.26 0.85 -28.56
N LEU A 409 -18.30 0.43 -29.83
CA LEU A 409 -18.84 1.23 -30.92
C LEU A 409 -20.35 1.47 -30.79
N ASP A 410 -21.13 0.47 -30.39
CA ASP A 410 -22.57 0.61 -30.15
C ASP A 410 -22.84 1.59 -28.98
N LYS A 411 -22.07 1.50 -27.89
CA LYS A 411 -22.15 2.48 -26.78
C LYS A 411 -21.80 3.90 -27.24
N ALA A 412 -20.73 4.06 -28.02
CA ALA A 412 -20.38 5.36 -28.59
C ALA A 412 -21.50 5.88 -29.52
N ALA A 413 -22.12 4.99 -30.30
CA ALA A 413 -23.21 5.35 -31.18
C ALA A 413 -24.42 5.91 -30.42
N ILE A 414 -24.81 5.25 -29.32
CA ILE A 414 -25.89 5.73 -28.43
C ILE A 414 -25.62 7.16 -27.94
N ARG A 415 -24.36 7.49 -27.61
CA ARG A 415 -24.00 8.85 -27.19
C ARG A 415 -24.08 9.86 -28.31
N PHE A 416 -23.54 9.55 -29.49
CA PHE A 416 -23.54 10.48 -30.62
C PHE A 416 -24.94 10.77 -31.18
N ILE A 417 -25.91 9.90 -30.97
CA ILE A 417 -27.30 10.09 -31.43
C ILE A 417 -28.22 10.75 -30.40
N ASP A 418 -27.74 10.98 -29.17
CA ASP A 418 -28.51 11.62 -28.12
C ASP A 418 -29.01 13.00 -28.60
N PRO A 419 -30.31 13.31 -28.45
CA PRO A 419 -30.88 14.60 -28.84
C PRO A 419 -30.12 15.82 -28.35
N GLN A 420 -29.49 15.75 -27.18
CA GLN A 420 -28.76 16.88 -26.60
C GLN A 420 -27.50 17.27 -27.41
N TYR A 421 -26.96 16.36 -28.21
CA TYR A 421 -25.74 16.60 -29.02
C TYR A 421 -26.04 16.67 -30.52
N GLN A 422 -27.29 16.90 -30.94
CA GLN A 422 -27.64 16.92 -32.36
C GLN A 422 -26.87 17.98 -33.16
N GLU A 423 -26.68 19.16 -32.57
CA GLU A 423 -25.99 20.30 -33.18
C GLU A 423 -24.48 20.30 -32.96
N ASN A 424 -23.96 19.34 -32.17
CA ASN A 424 -22.53 19.26 -31.89
C ASN A 424 -21.76 18.69 -33.09
N ALA A 425 -20.54 19.18 -33.30
CA ALA A 425 -19.57 18.47 -34.13
C ALA A 425 -19.15 17.18 -33.43
N LYS A 426 -19.15 16.05 -34.14
CA LYS A 426 -18.96 14.71 -33.55
C LYS A 426 -17.70 14.07 -34.08
N VAL A 427 -16.79 13.73 -33.18
CA VAL A 427 -15.53 13.07 -33.52
C VAL A 427 -15.37 11.84 -32.64
N LEU A 428 -15.06 10.70 -33.24
CA LEU A 428 -14.74 9.46 -32.56
C LEU A 428 -13.29 9.09 -32.87
N ILE A 429 -12.46 9.04 -31.83
CA ILE A 429 -11.08 8.55 -31.91
C ILE A 429 -11.03 7.14 -31.34
N ILE A 430 -10.46 6.20 -32.09
CA ILE A 430 -10.30 4.80 -31.67
C ILE A 430 -8.81 4.51 -31.58
N ILE A 431 -8.32 4.10 -30.42
CA ILE A 431 -6.91 3.75 -30.19
C ILE A 431 -6.85 2.27 -29.85
N SER A 432 -6.22 1.45 -30.70
CA SER A 432 -6.09 0.00 -30.50
C SER A 432 -4.89 -0.54 -31.29
N ASP A 433 -4.35 -1.68 -30.87
CA ASP A 433 -3.36 -2.44 -31.66
C ASP A 433 -4.00 -3.35 -32.72
N GLY A 434 -5.33 -3.42 -32.76
CA GLY A 434 -6.10 -4.20 -33.73
C GLY A 434 -6.19 -5.70 -33.42
N GLU A 435 -5.78 -6.16 -32.22
CA GLU A 435 -5.88 -7.56 -31.81
C GLU A 435 -7.29 -7.93 -31.27
N PHE A 436 -8.34 -7.59 -32.02
CA PHE A 436 -9.73 -7.97 -31.72
C PHE A 436 -10.41 -8.67 -32.90
N PHE A 437 -11.47 -9.44 -32.58
CA PHE A 437 -12.22 -10.20 -33.59
C PHE A 437 -13.06 -9.29 -34.49
N GLN A 438 -13.02 -9.58 -35.80
CA GLN A 438 -13.86 -8.89 -36.77
C GLN A 438 -15.34 -9.22 -36.54
N SER A 439 -16.20 -8.20 -36.53
CA SER A 439 -17.66 -8.37 -36.57
C SER A 439 -18.26 -7.57 -37.72
N SER A 440 -19.11 -8.18 -38.53
CA SER A 440 -19.80 -7.48 -39.62
C SER A 440 -20.73 -6.36 -39.12
N SER A 441 -21.21 -6.44 -37.87
CA SER A 441 -22.03 -5.40 -37.25
C SER A 441 -21.27 -4.08 -37.06
N VAL A 442 -19.95 -4.14 -36.86
CA VAL A 442 -19.09 -2.97 -36.61
C VAL A 442 -19.08 -2.03 -37.81
N VAL A 443 -18.93 -2.57 -39.02
CA VAL A 443 -18.93 -1.77 -40.26
C VAL A 443 -20.28 -1.10 -40.46
N ALA A 444 -21.37 -1.83 -40.23
CA ALA A 444 -22.72 -1.29 -40.32
C ALA A 444 -22.97 -0.15 -39.31
N THR A 445 -22.58 -0.32 -38.03
CA THR A 445 -22.69 0.73 -37.01
C THR A 445 -21.83 1.94 -37.38
N ALA A 446 -20.59 1.75 -37.83
CA ALA A 446 -19.70 2.82 -38.26
C ALA A 446 -20.25 3.61 -39.45
N ASP A 447 -20.82 2.94 -40.45
CA ASP A 447 -21.44 3.60 -41.60
C ASP A 447 -22.67 4.43 -41.20
N LEU A 448 -23.46 3.95 -40.24
CA LEU A 448 -24.56 4.74 -39.68
C LEU A 448 -24.05 5.97 -38.92
N LEU A 449 -22.96 5.85 -38.17
CA LEU A 449 -22.34 6.98 -37.48
C LEU A 449 -21.80 8.03 -38.46
N LYS A 450 -21.09 7.60 -39.50
CA LYS A 450 -20.59 8.49 -40.57
C LYS A 450 -21.74 9.21 -41.27
N LYS A 451 -22.85 8.51 -41.58
CA LYS A 451 -24.08 9.13 -42.15
C LYS A 451 -24.73 10.16 -41.21
N ARG A 452 -24.50 10.06 -39.91
CA ARG A 452 -24.95 11.01 -38.88
C ARG A 452 -23.94 12.13 -38.61
N GLY A 453 -22.91 12.26 -39.43
CA GLY A 453 -21.90 13.32 -39.34
C GLY A 453 -20.79 13.06 -38.32
N VAL A 454 -20.67 11.83 -37.80
CA VAL A 454 -19.54 11.46 -36.93
C VAL A 454 -18.31 11.19 -37.78
N LYS A 455 -17.21 11.88 -37.46
CA LYS A 455 -15.89 11.60 -38.06
C LYS A 455 -15.17 10.55 -37.24
N ILE A 456 -14.82 9.42 -37.87
CA ILE A 456 -14.14 8.30 -37.21
C ILE A 456 -12.65 8.33 -37.57
N ILE A 457 -11.80 8.38 -36.56
CA ILE A 457 -10.34 8.41 -36.66
C ILE A 457 -9.78 7.18 -35.97
N SER A 458 -9.10 6.35 -36.74
CA SER A 458 -8.52 5.10 -36.26
C SER A 458 -7.03 5.29 -36.02
N CYS A 459 -6.58 5.18 -34.77
CA CYS A 459 -5.19 5.20 -34.36
C CYS A 459 -4.73 3.77 -34.08
N ILE A 460 -4.02 3.16 -35.02
CA ILE A 460 -3.52 1.78 -34.91
C ILE A 460 -2.15 1.81 -34.23
N VAL A 461 -2.04 1.22 -33.04
CA VAL A 461 -0.78 1.06 -32.32
C VAL A 461 0.08 0.01 -33.01
N ALA A 462 1.16 0.43 -33.64
CA ALA A 462 2.07 -0.44 -34.36
C ALA A 462 3.13 -1.06 -33.43
N ASN A 463 3.36 -2.37 -33.56
CA ASN A 463 4.39 -3.11 -32.81
C ASN A 463 5.82 -2.95 -33.37
N HIS A 464 6.04 -2.03 -34.31
CA HIS A 464 7.33 -1.82 -34.98
C HIS A 464 7.80 -0.36 -34.83
N ASP A 465 9.10 -0.18 -34.64
CA ASP A 465 9.74 1.13 -34.60
C ASP A 465 9.78 1.74 -36.02
N LEU A 466 8.69 2.40 -36.44
CA LEU A 466 8.56 2.98 -37.79
C LEU A 466 9.34 4.30 -37.99
N ARG A 467 10.33 4.63 -37.13
CA ARG A 467 11.16 5.86 -37.20
C ARG A 467 11.79 6.16 -38.56
N THR A 468 11.80 5.21 -39.50
CA THR A 468 12.40 5.38 -40.82
C THR A 468 11.42 5.34 -41.98
N ARG A 469 10.17 4.88 -41.80
CA ARG A 469 9.15 4.79 -42.86
C ARG A 469 7.73 4.78 -42.28
N PHE A 470 7.00 5.87 -42.47
CA PHE A 470 5.53 5.79 -42.46
C PHE A 470 5.09 4.87 -43.59
N ILE A 471 4.15 3.96 -43.30
CA ILE A 471 3.63 3.04 -44.30
C ILE A 471 2.29 3.60 -44.78
N LYS A 472 2.30 4.27 -45.94
CA LYS A 472 1.08 4.84 -46.56
C LYS A 472 0.03 3.80 -46.92
N GLN A 473 0.43 2.54 -47.05
CA GLN A 473 -0.44 1.44 -47.43
C GLN A 473 -0.60 0.45 -46.29
N SER A 474 -1.79 -0.12 -46.13
CA SER A 474 -1.98 -1.21 -45.18
C SER A 474 -1.03 -2.40 -45.47
N PRO A 475 -0.23 -2.84 -44.49
CA PRO A 475 0.50 -4.10 -44.56
C PRO A 475 -0.43 -5.29 -44.81
N LYS A 476 -0.04 -6.20 -45.70
CA LYS A 476 -0.82 -7.41 -46.05
C LYS A 476 -1.05 -8.36 -44.88
N ASN A 477 -0.29 -8.22 -43.80
CA ASN A 477 -0.28 -9.08 -42.62
C ASN A 477 -0.89 -8.40 -41.39
N TRP A 478 -1.72 -7.37 -41.58
CA TRP A 478 -2.41 -6.75 -40.47
C TRP A 478 -3.36 -7.72 -39.76
N PRO A 479 -3.50 -7.60 -38.42
CA PRO A 479 -4.57 -8.24 -37.70
C PRO A 479 -5.94 -7.92 -38.32
N GLU A 480 -6.89 -8.85 -38.16
CA GLU A 480 -8.26 -8.66 -38.66
C GLU A 480 -8.91 -7.39 -38.09
N GLY A 481 -8.71 -7.11 -36.80
CA GLY A 481 -9.17 -5.88 -36.15
C GLY A 481 -8.54 -4.61 -36.71
N ALA A 482 -7.24 -4.62 -37.02
CA ALA A 482 -6.56 -3.48 -37.66
C ALA A 482 -7.13 -3.20 -39.08
N THR A 483 -7.42 -4.25 -39.84
CA THR A 483 -8.09 -4.13 -41.14
C THR A 483 -9.49 -3.54 -41.00
N GLN A 484 -10.25 -4.00 -40.00
CA GLN A 484 -11.56 -3.46 -39.68
C GLN A 484 -11.50 -1.99 -39.23
N MET A 485 -10.49 -1.59 -38.45
CA MET A 485 -10.27 -0.18 -38.06
C MET A 485 -10.03 0.73 -39.28
N LEU A 486 -9.28 0.25 -40.27
CA LEU A 486 -9.11 0.97 -41.53
C LEU A 486 -10.41 1.06 -42.32
N GLU A 487 -11.21 -0.01 -42.35
CA GLU A 487 -12.48 -0.04 -43.07
C GLU A 487 -13.46 1.01 -42.54
N ILE A 488 -13.59 1.10 -41.22
CA ILE A 488 -14.53 2.02 -40.55
C ILE A 488 -14.07 3.48 -40.50
N ALA A 489 -12.77 3.74 -40.66
CA ALA A 489 -12.23 5.09 -40.65
C ALA A 489 -12.92 5.95 -41.72
N SER A 490 -13.16 7.22 -41.38
CA SER A 490 -13.71 8.19 -42.33
C SER A 490 -12.70 8.52 -43.43
N ASP A 491 -13.19 8.90 -44.60
CA ASP A 491 -12.33 9.36 -45.70
C ASP A 491 -11.65 10.70 -45.35
N GLN A 492 -10.55 11.02 -46.04
CA GLN A 492 -9.84 12.28 -45.86
C GLN A 492 -10.71 13.48 -46.27
N ASP A 493 -11.29 14.15 -45.28
CA ASP A 493 -11.92 15.48 -45.41
C ASP A 493 -10.87 16.62 -45.31
N ASN A 494 -11.29 17.89 -45.41
CA ASN A 494 -10.50 19.12 -45.17
C ASN A 494 -9.89 19.25 -43.74
N LEU A 495 -9.66 18.15 -43.05
CA LEU A 495 -8.99 18.08 -41.76
C LEU A 495 -7.51 18.38 -41.92
N LEU A 496 -7.08 19.50 -41.34
CA LEU A 496 -5.68 19.92 -41.29
C LEU A 496 -4.94 19.09 -40.24
N LEU A 497 -4.55 17.87 -40.60
CA LEU A 497 -3.59 17.10 -39.81
C LEU A 497 -2.20 17.73 -39.92
N PRO A 498 -1.37 17.65 -38.86
CA PRO A 498 0.03 18.06 -38.93
C PRO A 498 0.78 17.38 -40.09
N PRO A 499 1.70 18.09 -40.77
CA PRO A 499 2.28 17.66 -42.04
C PRO A 499 3.14 16.38 -41.96
N HIS A 500 3.52 15.96 -40.75
CA HIS A 500 4.27 14.74 -40.48
C HIS A 500 3.39 13.52 -40.17
N ILE A 501 2.07 13.68 -40.09
CA ILE A 501 1.13 12.57 -39.94
C ILE A 501 0.71 12.09 -41.32
N GLU A 502 1.08 10.86 -41.67
CA GLU A 502 0.62 10.21 -42.90
C GLU A 502 -0.62 9.35 -42.66
N LEU A 503 -1.59 9.48 -43.56
CA LEU A 503 -2.80 8.66 -43.60
C LEU A 503 -2.52 7.31 -44.26
N THR A 504 -3.15 6.26 -43.75
CA THR A 504 -3.11 4.92 -44.35
C THR A 504 -4.27 4.77 -45.33
N ASP A 505 -3.95 4.43 -46.58
CA ASP A 505 -4.92 4.23 -47.67
C ASP A 505 -5.93 5.38 -47.85
N GLU A 506 -5.46 6.64 -47.71
CA GLU A 506 -6.24 7.88 -47.88
C GLU A 506 -7.45 8.04 -46.93
N LYS A 507 -7.51 7.22 -45.88
CA LYS A 507 -8.51 7.32 -44.80
C LYS A 507 -7.90 7.95 -43.57
N LEU A 508 -8.75 8.44 -42.65
CA LEU A 508 -8.39 8.90 -41.32
C LEU A 508 -7.95 7.73 -40.41
N CYS A 509 -7.01 6.93 -40.90
CA CYS A 509 -6.40 5.79 -40.24
C CYS A 509 -4.90 6.05 -40.12
N ILE A 510 -4.44 6.24 -38.88
CA ILE A 510 -3.10 6.69 -38.55
C ILE A 510 -2.38 5.57 -37.82
N GLN A 511 -1.20 5.19 -38.31
CA GLN A 511 -0.33 4.27 -37.60
C GLN A 511 0.45 5.03 -36.53
N VAL A 512 0.26 4.63 -35.29
CA VAL A 512 0.88 5.22 -34.11
C VAL A 512 2.02 4.32 -33.65
N ASN A 513 3.23 4.85 -33.71
CA ASN A 513 4.45 4.19 -33.26
C ASN A 513 5.18 4.98 -32.15
N HIS A 514 4.65 6.15 -31.78
CA HIS A 514 5.24 7.05 -30.80
C HIS A 514 4.14 7.91 -30.16
N SER A 515 4.35 8.28 -28.89
CA SER A 515 3.41 9.08 -28.11
C SER A 515 3.10 10.42 -28.78
N SER A 516 4.12 11.08 -29.34
CA SER A 516 3.97 12.37 -30.03
C SER A 516 2.88 12.37 -31.10
N ILE A 517 2.70 11.28 -31.86
CA ILE A 517 1.67 11.21 -32.91
C ILE A 517 0.26 11.24 -32.29
N ILE A 518 0.05 10.50 -31.19
CA ILE A 518 -1.22 10.54 -30.45
C ILE A 518 -1.45 11.96 -29.92
N ASN A 519 -0.38 12.59 -29.43
CA ASN A 519 -0.40 13.96 -28.92
C ASN A 519 -0.89 14.96 -29.96
N ASP A 520 -0.41 14.79 -31.19
CA ASP A 520 -0.66 15.66 -32.32
C ASP A 520 -2.08 15.47 -32.84
N VAL A 521 -2.55 14.21 -32.94
CA VAL A 521 -3.95 13.88 -33.26
C VAL A 521 -4.89 14.50 -32.23
N LEU A 522 -4.67 14.25 -30.93
CA LEU A 522 -5.52 14.81 -29.88
C LEU A 522 -5.52 16.35 -29.89
N SER A 523 -4.37 16.98 -30.11
CA SER A 523 -4.28 18.44 -30.17
C SER A 523 -4.98 19.07 -31.37
N THR A 524 -5.23 18.31 -32.44
CA THR A 524 -5.95 18.81 -33.62
C THR A 524 -7.45 19.01 -33.33
N PHE A 525 -8.00 18.27 -32.36
CA PHE A 525 -9.43 18.26 -32.05
C PHE A 525 -9.79 18.86 -30.70
N LEU A 526 -8.80 19.01 -29.83
CA LEU A 526 -8.99 19.61 -28.52
C LEU A 526 -8.66 21.12 -28.52
N ASN A 527 -7.83 21.61 -29.46
CA ASN A 527 -7.57 23.05 -29.72
C ASN A 527 -8.58 23.62 -30.73
#